data_AF-A0A0E3WZ26-F1
#
_entry.id   AF-A0A0E3WZ26-F1
#
_cell.length_a   1.000
_cell.length_b   1.000
_cell.length_c   1.000
_cell.angle_alpha   90.00
_cell.angle_beta   90.00
_cell.angle_gamma   90.00
#
_symmetry.space_group_name_H-M   'P 1'
#
loop_
_entity.id
_entity.type
_entity.pdbx_description
1 polymer ?
#
loop_
_entity_poly.entity_id
_entity_poly.type
_entity_poly.pdbx_seq_one_letter_code
_entity_poly.pdbx_strand_id
1 'polypeptide(L)'
;MAIVKNKTKYNMRFAAYRADGKYIHQNNSTIPPSNSRYIRDDYIGEIGWFVIAAFLPESKIPGYFNMRSPENTQGPAPLVYAKMGKEDKFVLTEDEAKKEFTIYEDRSEPEGVIHGW
;
A
#
# COMPACT_ATOMS: atom_id res chain seq x y z
N MET A 1 -13.71 -4.51 0.55
CA MET A 1 -12.94 -3.31 0.15
C MET A 1 -11.84 -3.04 1.16
N ALA A 2 -10.59 -3.08 0.70
CA ALA A 2 -9.41 -2.92 1.52
C ALA A 2 -9.00 -1.44 1.61
N ILE A 3 -8.43 -1.00 2.74
CA ILE A 3 -8.08 0.42 2.98
C ILE A 3 -6.62 0.56 3.40
N VAL A 4 -5.92 1.53 2.82
CA VAL A 4 -4.59 1.95 3.28
C VAL A 4 -4.57 3.45 3.55
N LYS A 5 -4.20 3.84 4.78
CA LYS A 5 -4.08 5.23 5.21
C LYS A 5 -2.63 5.64 5.33
N ASN A 6 -2.29 6.81 4.79
CA ASN A 6 -0.97 7.41 4.94
C ASN A 6 -0.98 8.39 6.12
N LYS A 7 -0.35 8.04 7.25
CA LYS A 7 -0.14 8.94 8.39
C LYS A 7 1.27 9.53 8.45
N THR A 8 2.08 9.37 7.40
CA THR A 8 3.38 10.06 7.31
C THR A 8 3.17 11.52 6.87
N LYS A 9 4.19 12.35 7.04
CA LYS A 9 4.22 13.72 6.51
C LYS A 9 4.57 13.80 5.02
N TYR A 10 4.81 12.66 4.36
CA TYR A 10 5.23 12.62 2.97
C TYR A 10 4.11 12.15 2.05
N ASN A 11 4.17 12.60 0.81
CA ASN A 11 3.51 11.86 -0.27
C ASN A 11 4.13 10.45 -0.33
N MET A 12 3.31 9.43 -0.56
CA MET A 12 3.80 8.05 -0.62
C MET A 12 3.19 7.36 -1.82
N ARG A 13 4.00 6.62 -2.59
CA ARG A 13 3.47 5.80 -3.66
C ARG A 13 3.16 4.42 -3.14
N PHE A 14 1.92 4.01 -3.29
CA PHE A 14 1.49 2.66 -2.95
C PHE A 14 1.24 1.85 -4.20
N ALA A 15 1.60 0.57 -4.13
CA ALA A 15 1.34 -0.43 -5.14
C ALA A 15 0.76 -1.67 -4.48
N ALA A 16 -0.18 -2.32 -5.16
CA ALA A 16 -0.72 -3.60 -4.74
C ALA A 16 -0.25 -4.69 -5.72
N TYR A 17 0.20 -5.82 -5.21
CA TYR A 17 0.65 -6.97 -5.97
C TYR A 17 -0.11 -8.21 -5.59
N ARG A 18 -0.57 -8.94 -6.60
CA ARG A 18 -1.26 -10.21 -6.47
C ARG A 18 -0.35 -11.25 -5.81
N ALA A 19 -0.95 -12.34 -5.32
CA ALA A 19 -0.22 -13.50 -4.80
C ALA A 19 0.77 -14.11 -5.81
N ASP A 20 0.55 -13.91 -7.12
CA ASP A 20 1.44 -14.32 -8.21
C ASP A 20 2.52 -13.27 -8.57
N GLY A 21 2.63 -12.19 -7.78
CA GLY A 21 3.60 -11.10 -7.97
C GLY A 21 3.20 -10.07 -9.03
N LYS A 22 2.12 -10.27 -9.78
CA LYS A 22 1.67 -9.30 -10.79
C LYS A 22 1.08 -8.06 -10.15
N TYR A 23 1.40 -6.90 -10.72
CA TYR A 23 0.82 -5.63 -10.31
C TYR A 23 -0.70 -5.63 -10.49
N ILE A 24 -1.41 -5.13 -9.47
CA ILE A 24 -2.82 -4.80 -9.55
C ILE A 24 -2.92 -3.37 -10.07
N HIS A 25 -3.53 -3.19 -11.25
CA HIS A 25 -3.69 -1.88 -11.85
C HIS A 25 -4.60 -0.97 -11.02
N GLN A 26 -4.00 -0.27 -10.07
CA GLN A 26 -4.51 1.00 -9.59
C GLN A 26 -3.72 2.11 -10.27
N ASN A 27 -4.41 3.03 -10.94
CA ASN A 27 -3.75 4.20 -11.53
C ASN A 27 -2.92 4.91 -10.46
N ASN A 28 -1.63 5.15 -10.78
CA ASN A 28 -0.59 5.82 -10.01
C ASN A 28 -1.11 6.53 -8.75
N SER A 29 -1.23 5.81 -7.64
CA SER A 29 -1.78 6.36 -6.41
C SER A 29 -0.67 6.83 -5.49
N THR A 30 -0.24 8.07 -5.73
CA THR A 30 0.39 8.84 -4.67
C THR A 30 -0.69 9.16 -3.64
N ILE A 31 -0.53 8.68 -2.41
CA ILE A 31 -1.41 9.02 -1.29
C ILE A 31 -0.76 10.18 -0.54
N PRO A 32 -1.37 11.37 -0.48
CA PRO A 32 -0.85 12.47 0.30
C PRO A 32 -0.91 12.18 1.81
N PRO A 33 -0.21 12.97 2.63
CA PRO A 33 -0.32 12.91 4.10
C PRO A 33 -1.78 12.93 4.58
N SER A 34 -2.09 12.15 5.60
CA SER A 34 -3.41 12.00 6.23
C SER A 34 -4.55 11.48 5.34
N ASN A 35 -4.28 11.16 4.07
CA ASN A 35 -5.27 10.62 3.15
C ASN A 35 -5.28 9.09 3.14
N SER A 36 -6.37 8.54 2.62
CA SER A 36 -6.57 7.09 2.47
C SER A 36 -6.76 6.71 1.01
N ARG A 37 -6.38 5.48 0.66
CA ARG A 37 -6.70 4.85 -0.61
C ARG A 37 -7.51 3.60 -0.36
N TYR A 38 -8.53 3.45 -1.18
CA TYR A 38 -9.39 2.29 -1.21
C TYR A 38 -8.96 1.38 -2.35
N ILE A 39 -8.83 0.09 -2.05
CA ILE A 39 -8.62 -0.96 -3.05
C ILE A 39 -9.96 -1.67 -3.20
N ARG A 40 -10.65 -1.33 -4.28
CA ARG A 40 -11.95 -1.91 -4.61
C ARG A 40 -11.78 -3.38 -5.01
N ASP A 41 -12.81 -4.16 -4.71
CA ASP A 41 -12.76 -5.62 -4.85
C ASP A 41 -12.70 -6.06 -6.33
N ASP A 42 -13.20 -5.24 -7.26
CA ASP A 42 -13.12 -5.42 -8.71
C ASP A 42 -11.66 -5.47 -9.23
N TYR A 43 -10.75 -4.70 -8.63
CA TYR A 43 -9.32 -4.75 -8.95
C TYR A 43 -8.60 -5.94 -8.31
N ILE A 44 -9.08 -6.45 -7.17
CA ILE A 44 -8.48 -7.59 -6.46
C ILE A 44 -8.88 -8.91 -7.13
N GLY A 45 -10.09 -9.00 -7.69
CA GLY A 45 -10.60 -10.18 -8.37
C GLY A 45 -10.80 -11.36 -7.40
N GLU A 46 -10.58 -12.60 -7.85
CA GLU A 46 -10.77 -13.83 -7.04
C GLU A 46 -9.67 -14.09 -6.01
N ILE A 47 -8.67 -13.21 -5.91
CA ILE A 47 -7.47 -13.48 -5.13
C ILE A 47 -7.76 -13.29 -3.64
N GLY A 48 -7.48 -14.31 -2.83
CA GLY A 48 -7.73 -14.28 -1.39
C GLY A 48 -6.82 -13.34 -0.58
N TRP A 49 -5.67 -12.94 -1.13
CA TRP A 49 -4.74 -12.00 -0.50
C TRP A 49 -3.81 -11.34 -1.53
N PHE A 50 -3.30 -10.16 -1.21
CA PHE A 50 -2.33 -9.41 -2.01
C PHE A 50 -1.30 -8.77 -1.08
N VAL A 51 -0.23 -8.17 -1.63
CA VAL A 51 0.72 -7.36 -0.87
C VAL A 51 0.57 -5.91 -1.25
N ILE A 52 0.46 -5.04 -0.24
CA ILE A 52 0.64 -3.60 -0.40
C ILE A 52 2.11 -3.28 -0.15
N ALA A 53 2.72 -2.48 -1.02
CA ALA A 53 4.08 -1.99 -0.85
C ALA A 53 4.10 -0.46 -1.01
N ALA A 54 4.83 0.20 -0.10
CA ALA A 54 5.04 1.64 -0.11
C ALA A 54 6.43 1.97 -0.65
N PHE A 55 6.50 3.01 -1.49
CA PHE A 55 7.72 3.51 -2.13
C PHE A 55 7.79 5.04 -1.97
N LEU A 56 8.99 5.59 -2.15
CA LEU A 56 9.19 7.03 -2.20
C LEU A 56 8.41 7.65 -3.40
N PRO A 57 7.95 8.91 -3.31
CA PRO A 57 7.23 9.63 -4.37
C PRO A 57 7.81 9.51 -5.78
N GLU A 58 9.12 9.58 -5.89
CA GLU A 58 9.88 9.59 -7.13
C GLU A 58 10.14 8.18 -7.67
N SER A 59 9.86 7.15 -6.88
CA SER A 59 10.10 5.77 -7.26
C SER A 59 9.20 5.36 -8.42
N LYS A 60 9.80 4.66 -9.39
CA LYS A 60 9.04 3.96 -10.43
C LYS A 60 8.50 2.65 -9.87
N ILE A 61 7.18 2.48 -9.90
CA ILE A 61 6.54 1.25 -9.43
C ILE A 61 6.85 0.11 -10.41
N PRO A 62 7.42 -1.01 -9.94
CA PRO A 62 7.68 -2.16 -10.80
C PRO A 62 6.37 -2.85 -11.20
N GLY A 63 6.31 -3.40 -12.41
CA GLY A 63 5.13 -4.15 -12.88
C GLY A 63 5.01 -5.55 -12.30
N TYR A 64 6.07 -6.04 -11.65
CA TYR A 64 6.14 -7.34 -11.01
C TYR A 64 6.91 -7.22 -9.69
N PHE A 65 6.50 -7.97 -8.68
CA PHE A 65 7.09 -7.94 -7.34
C PHE A 65 7.43 -9.35 -6.86
N ASN A 66 8.63 -9.52 -6.33
CA ASN A 66 9.06 -10.81 -5.80
C ASN A 66 8.48 -11.03 -4.40
N MET A 67 7.42 -11.84 -4.30
CA MET A 67 6.73 -12.09 -3.04
C MET A 67 7.56 -12.86 -2.01
N ARG A 68 8.60 -13.59 -2.45
CA ARG A 68 9.46 -14.41 -1.57
C ARG A 68 10.67 -13.64 -1.07
N SER A 69 11.18 -12.74 -1.90
CA SER A 69 12.31 -11.86 -1.59
C SER A 69 12.03 -10.47 -2.16
N PRO A 70 11.15 -9.68 -1.53
CA PRO A 70 10.76 -8.33 -1.98
C PRO A 70 11.94 -7.41 -2.31
N GLU A 71 13.02 -7.52 -1.55
CA GLU A 71 14.30 -6.82 -1.71
C GLU A 71 15.00 -7.13 -3.04
N ASN A 72 14.72 -8.30 -3.64
CA ASN A 72 15.25 -8.74 -4.93
C ASN A 72 14.29 -8.42 -6.09
N THR A 73 13.23 -7.64 -5.86
CA THR A 73 12.36 -7.17 -6.93
C THR A 73 13.17 -6.30 -7.90
N GLN A 74 13.06 -6.57 -9.20
CA GLN A 74 13.71 -5.73 -10.21
C GLN A 74 13.08 -4.33 -10.22
N GLY A 75 13.80 -3.34 -9.71
CA GLY A 75 13.35 -1.96 -9.60
C GLY A 75 13.68 -1.36 -8.23
N PRO A 76 13.04 -0.23 -7.88
CA PRO A 76 13.16 0.34 -6.54
C PRO A 76 12.70 -0.66 -5.48
N ALA A 77 13.47 -0.77 -4.40
CA ALA A 77 13.04 -1.53 -3.24
C ALA A 77 11.89 -0.78 -2.54
N PRO A 78 10.87 -1.50 -2.03
CA PRO A 78 9.85 -0.89 -1.20
C PRO A 78 10.46 -0.45 0.13
N LEU A 79 9.97 0.66 0.69
CA LEU A 79 10.30 1.09 2.05
C LEU A 79 9.73 0.11 3.07
N VAL A 80 8.51 -0.35 2.82
CA VAL A 80 7.79 -1.29 3.66
C VAL A 80 6.71 -1.96 2.82
N TYR A 81 6.36 -3.19 3.17
CA TYR A 81 5.29 -3.95 2.54
C TYR A 81 4.54 -4.77 3.58
N ALA A 82 3.28 -5.09 3.29
CA ALA A 82 2.46 -5.94 4.15
C ALA A 82 1.52 -6.81 3.32
N LYS A 83 1.23 -8.01 3.83
CA LYS A 83 0.20 -8.89 3.28
C LYS A 83 -1.18 -8.40 3.74
N MET A 84 -2.11 -8.31 2.81
CA MET A 84 -3.42 -7.69 2.98
C MET A 84 -4.52 -8.56 2.35
N GLY A 85 -5.62 -8.74 3.08
CA GLY A 85 -6.89 -9.31 2.62
C GLY A 85 -7.83 -8.27 2.01
N LYS A 86 -8.97 -8.73 1.48
CA LYS A 86 -9.96 -7.88 0.78
C LYS A 86 -10.71 -6.89 1.68
N GLU A 87 -10.68 -7.09 2.98
CA GLU A 87 -11.43 -6.29 3.97
C GLU A 87 -10.49 -5.69 5.02
N ASP A 88 -9.18 -5.88 4.86
CA ASP A 88 -8.21 -5.43 5.84
C ASP A 88 -8.06 -3.90 5.78
N LYS A 89 -7.66 -3.34 6.91
CA LYS A 89 -7.40 -1.91 7.09
C LYS A 89 -5.97 -1.76 7.57
N PHE A 90 -5.17 -0.99 6.84
CA PHE A 90 -3.77 -0.80 7.13
C PHE A 90 -3.41 0.68 7.24
N VAL A 91 -2.43 0.96 8.09
CA VAL A 91 -1.90 2.30 8.30
C VAL A 91 -0.42 2.27 8.03
N LEU A 92 0.05 3.22 7.22
CA LEU A 92 1.47 3.56 7.11
C LEU A 92 1.78 4.68 8.09
N THR A 93 2.75 4.45 8.97
CA THR A 93 3.32 5.45 9.88
C THR A 93 4.82 5.59 9.65
N GLU A 94 5.39 6.67 10.18
CA GLU A 94 6.83 6.88 10.27
C GLU A 94 7.26 7.05 11.72
N ASP A 95 8.37 6.44 12.10
CA ASP A 95 9.10 6.76 13.33
C ASP A 95 10.20 7.76 12.96
N GLU A 96 9.97 9.04 13.25
CA GLU A 96 10.91 10.10 12.88
C GLU A 96 12.26 9.97 13.60
N ALA A 97 12.26 9.45 14.82
CA ALA A 97 13.48 9.30 15.62
C ALA A 97 14.38 8.22 15.02
N LYS A 98 13.78 7.13 14.52
CA LYS A 98 14.50 6.02 13.90
C LYS A 98 14.65 6.14 12.38
N LYS A 99 13.92 7.08 11.76
CA LYS A 99 13.81 7.23 10.30
C LYS A 99 13.29 5.96 9.62
N GLU A 100 12.33 5.31 10.25
CA GLU A 100 11.76 4.05 9.79
C GLU A 100 10.30 4.24 9.36
N PHE A 101 9.87 3.46 8.36
CA PHE A 101 8.48 3.37 7.94
C PHE A 101 7.88 2.05 8.38
N THR A 102 6.61 2.04 8.78
CA THR A 102 5.93 0.83 9.24
C THR A 102 4.52 0.78 8.68
N ILE A 103 4.12 -0.39 8.17
CA ILE A 103 2.75 -0.71 7.79
C ILE A 103 2.23 -1.77 8.75
N TYR A 104 1.09 -1.52 9.39
CA TYR A 104 0.42 -2.48 10.27
C TYR A 104 -1.10 -2.45 10.06
N GLU A 105 -1.75 -3.58 10.39
CA GLU A 105 -3.20 -3.70 10.37
C GLU A 105 -3.80 -2.89 11.52
N ASP A 106 -4.75 -2.01 11.23
CA ASP A 106 -5.46 -1.22 12.22
C ASP A 106 -6.97 -1.31 11.95
N ARG A 107 -7.64 -2.22 12.67
CA ARG A 107 -9.09 -2.40 12.58
C ARG A 107 -9.90 -1.30 13.27
N SER A 108 -9.24 -0.49 14.10
CA SER A 108 -9.88 0.59 14.85
C SER A 108 -9.98 1.89 14.03
N GLU A 109 -9.21 2.01 12.95
CA GLU A 109 -9.29 3.17 12.07
C GLU A 109 -10.67 3.27 11.40
N PRO A 110 -11.35 4.42 11.53
CA PRO A 110 -12.61 4.66 10.86
C PRO A 110 -12.40 4.64 9.34
N GLU A 111 -13.35 4.07 8.62
CA GLU A 111 -13.41 4.18 7.16
C GLU A 111 -13.41 5.67 6.84
N GLY A 112 -12.41 6.11 6.06
CA GLY A 112 -12.13 7.53 5.88
C GLY A 112 -13.41 8.32 5.61
N VAL A 113 -13.63 9.38 6.39
CA VAL A 113 -14.76 10.29 6.22
C VAL A 113 -14.79 10.71 4.76
N ILE A 114 -15.83 10.27 4.03
CA ILE A 114 -16.09 10.72 2.67
C ILE A 114 -16.55 12.17 2.81
N HIS A 115 -15.63 13.12 2.70
CA HIS A 115 -16.02 14.46 2.32
C HIS A 115 -16.46 14.38 0.85
N GLY A 116 -17.77 14.23 0.62
CA GLY A 116 -18.38 14.57 -0.68
C GLY A 116 -17.94 15.98 -1.05
N TRP A 117 -17.74 16.34 -2.32
CA TRP A 117 -18.66 16.19 -3.44
C TRP A 117 -17.95 15.71 -4.71
#